data_AF-A0A0C5FSN8-F1
#
_entry.id   AF-A0A0C5FSN8-F1
#
_cell.length_a   1.000
_cell.length_b   1.000
_cell.length_c   1.000
_cell.angle_alpha   90.00
_cell.angle_beta   90.00
_cell.angle_gamma   90.00
#
_symmetry.space_group_name_H-M   'P 1'
#
loop_
_entity.id
_entity.type
_entity.pdbx_description
1 polymer ?
#
loop_
_entity_poly.entity_id
_entity_poly.type
_entity_poly.pdbx_seq_one_letter_code
_entity_poly.pdbx_strand_id
1 'polypeptide(L)'
;MDISTQNPTAPPAPQPTGAEDKRAARGATRPGDRIFLGLSRGSGIFVLVIMAAIAAFLTYRAALAISENEANFFTTFEWNPSGVPPKFGIAVLVFGTIVSSVIAMAIAVPIAVGIALFITHYAPRRLGGPIAYVIDLLAAVPSIVYGLWGALVLVPNLTGLYGWLDTYLGWTGVLEWNDGAPRSLFTVGILLAIMILPIITNVSREVFRQVPRMHEEAALALGATRWEVIRMSVLPFGRSGVISASMLGLGRALGETMAVAMVLSPSLDINASLLDPGGGTFAQNIASKFNEATPMGRDALIASGLVLFVITLLVNGAARLIIARRKEYSGANA
;
A
#
# COMPACT_ATOMS: atom_id res chain seq x y z
N MET A 1 -31.29 73.27 -33.76
CA MET A 1 -32.06 72.80 -32.59
C MET A 1 -32.54 71.41 -32.94
N ASP A 2 -31.95 70.38 -32.35
CA ASP A 2 -32.67 69.32 -31.62
C ASP A 2 -31.70 68.19 -31.24
N ILE A 3 -31.14 68.29 -30.02
CA ILE A 3 -31.32 67.42 -28.84
C ILE A 3 -30.92 65.94 -29.06
N SER A 4 -29.73 65.61 -28.59
CA SER A 4 -29.27 64.23 -28.41
C SER A 4 -30.16 63.51 -27.39
N THR A 5 -30.76 62.40 -27.80
CA THR A 5 -31.38 61.45 -26.87
C THR A 5 -30.30 60.60 -26.24
N GLN A 6 -29.78 61.03 -25.09
CA GLN A 6 -29.05 60.15 -24.18
C GLN A 6 -30.08 59.21 -23.52
N ASN A 7 -30.03 57.92 -23.84
CA ASN A 7 -30.74 56.89 -23.09
C ASN A 7 -30.17 56.86 -21.65
N PRO A 8 -30.99 57.05 -20.59
CA PRO A 8 -30.53 56.80 -19.24
C PRO A 8 -30.28 55.30 -19.10
N THR A 9 -29.03 54.92 -18.88
CA THR A 9 -28.66 53.58 -18.45
C THR A 9 -29.42 53.27 -17.16
N ALA A 10 -30.13 52.13 -17.13
CA ALA A 10 -30.83 51.67 -15.94
C ALA A 10 -29.84 51.61 -14.75
N PRO A 11 -30.27 51.96 -13.52
CA PRO A 11 -29.42 51.82 -12.35
C PRO A 11 -28.90 50.38 -12.23
N PRO A 12 -27.62 50.17 -11.88
CA PRO A 12 -27.12 48.82 -11.66
C PRO A 12 -27.96 48.14 -10.59
N ALA A 13 -28.41 46.91 -10.86
CA ALA A 13 -29.13 46.11 -9.89
C ALA A 13 -28.32 46.03 -8.58
N PRO A 14 -28.95 46.19 -7.40
CA PRO A 14 -28.24 46.13 -6.14
C PRO A 14 -27.49 44.79 -6.05
N GLN A 15 -26.17 44.85 -5.91
CA GLN A 15 -25.38 43.66 -5.63
C GLN A 15 -25.87 43.07 -4.31
N PRO A 16 -26.17 41.76 -4.24
CA PRO A 16 -26.60 41.13 -3.01
C PRO A 16 -25.54 41.37 -1.95
N THR A 17 -25.94 42.06 -0.88
CA THR A 17 -25.04 42.31 0.24
C THR A 17 -24.69 40.95 0.86
N GLY A 18 -23.42 40.70 1.19
CA GLY A 18 -22.96 39.42 1.78
C GLY A 18 -23.64 39.02 3.10
N ALA A 19 -24.55 39.85 3.62
CA ALA A 19 -25.45 39.52 4.72
C ALA A 19 -26.64 38.63 4.30
N GLU A 20 -27.12 38.74 3.05
CA GLU A 20 -28.20 37.89 2.52
C GLU A 20 -27.69 36.49 2.18
N ASP A 21 -26.48 36.37 1.62
CA ASP A 21 -25.82 35.06 1.40
C ASP A 21 -25.53 34.32 2.72
N LYS A 22 -25.16 35.05 3.78
CA LYS A 22 -24.97 34.46 5.12
C LYS A 22 -26.29 34.04 5.78
N ARG A 23 -27.42 34.68 5.45
CA ARG A 23 -28.75 34.27 5.91
C ARG A 23 -29.28 33.07 5.13
N ALA A 24 -29.01 32.98 3.82
CA ALA A 24 -29.32 31.80 3.00
C ALA A 24 -28.48 30.57 3.40
N ALA A 25 -27.23 30.77 3.87
CA ALA A 25 -26.38 29.70 4.38
C ALA A 25 -26.81 29.15 5.76
N ARG A 26 -27.70 29.84 6.49
CA ARG A 26 -28.37 29.31 7.69
C ARG A 26 -29.62 28.52 7.29
N GLY A 27 -29.47 27.60 6.35
CA GLY A 27 -30.48 26.58 6.09
C GLY A 27 -30.71 25.80 7.38
N ALA A 28 -31.96 25.73 7.83
CA ALA A 28 -32.38 24.91 8.96
C ALA A 28 -31.81 23.49 8.76
N THR A 29 -30.79 23.13 9.54
CA THR A 29 -30.16 21.81 9.48
C THR A 29 -31.26 20.77 9.63
N ARG A 30 -31.55 20.02 8.56
CA ARG A 30 -32.63 19.04 8.59
C ARG A 30 -32.31 18.02 9.68
N PRO A 31 -33.30 17.48 10.40
CA PRO A 31 -33.03 16.47 11.44
C PRO A 31 -32.23 15.28 10.87
N GLY A 32 -32.47 14.92 9.60
CA GLY A 32 -31.68 13.94 8.87
C GLY A 32 -30.18 14.29 8.76
N ASP A 33 -29.84 15.55 8.49
CA ASP A 33 -28.44 15.99 8.38
C ASP A 33 -27.72 15.91 9.74
N ARG A 34 -28.44 16.20 10.83
CA ARG A 34 -27.90 16.07 12.20
C ARG A 34 -27.69 14.61 12.59
N ILE A 35 -28.64 13.73 12.27
CA ILE A 35 -28.53 12.29 12.52
C ILE A 35 -27.37 11.72 11.71
N PHE A 36 -27.27 12.05 10.42
CA PHE A 36 -26.18 11.60 9.56
C PHE A 36 -24.82 12.08 10.06
N LEU A 37 -24.70 13.37 10.43
CA LEU A 37 -23.46 13.91 10.99
C LEU A 37 -23.09 13.23 12.32
N GLY A 38 -24.08 12.98 13.19
CA GLY A 38 -23.90 12.27 14.45
C GLY A 38 -23.42 10.84 14.25
N LEU A 39 -24.06 10.10 13.34
CA LEU A 39 -23.68 8.72 12.99
C LEU A 39 -22.27 8.65 12.37
N SER A 40 -21.95 9.55 11.42
CA SER A 40 -20.63 9.59 10.79
C SER A 40 -19.53 9.94 11.78
N ARG A 41 -19.75 10.91 12.67
CA ARG A 41 -18.80 11.24 13.75
C ARG A 41 -18.68 10.12 14.77
N GLY A 42 -19.80 9.54 15.18
CA GLY A 42 -19.85 8.42 16.11
C GLY A 42 -19.10 7.21 15.58
N SER A 43 -19.30 6.85 14.31
CA SER A 43 -18.56 5.78 13.64
C SER A 43 -17.06 6.06 13.59
N GLY A 44 -16.65 7.29 13.28
CA GLY A 44 -15.24 7.68 13.26
C GLY A 44 -14.58 7.57 14.65
N ILE A 45 -15.24 8.09 15.69
CA ILE A 45 -14.78 7.98 17.07
C ILE A 45 -14.71 6.52 17.52
N PHE A 46 -15.73 5.72 17.19
CA PHE A 46 -15.79 4.30 17.54
C PHE A 46 -14.61 3.51 16.97
N VAL A 47 -14.26 3.73 15.70
CA VAL A 47 -13.08 3.10 15.07
C VAL A 47 -11.80 3.51 15.80
N LEU A 48 -11.64 4.79 16.17
CA LEU A 48 -10.47 5.25 16.92
C LEU A 48 -10.39 4.62 18.31
N VAL A 49 -11.52 4.48 19.01
CA VAL A 49 -11.59 3.83 20.32
C VAL A 49 -11.20 2.35 20.21
N ILE A 50 -11.72 1.62 19.21
CA ILE A 50 -11.32 0.23 18.97
C ILE A 50 -9.82 0.13 18.69
N MET A 51 -9.29 1.01 17.83
CA MET A 51 -7.85 1.01 17.51
C MET A 51 -6.99 1.27 18.75
N ALA A 52 -7.40 2.21 19.62
CA ALA A 52 -6.73 2.48 20.88
C ALA A 52 -6.83 1.30 21.86
N ALA A 53 -7.98 0.64 21.94
CA ALA A 53 -8.18 -0.54 22.78
C ALA A 53 -7.31 -1.72 22.31
N ILE A 54 -7.23 -1.96 20.99
CA ILE A 54 -6.34 -2.98 20.42
C ILE A 54 -4.88 -2.64 20.75
N ALA A 55 -4.46 -1.39 20.54
CA ALA A 55 -3.09 -0.98 20.86
C ALA A 55 -2.77 -1.19 22.34
N ALA A 56 -3.65 -0.78 23.26
CA ALA A 56 -3.48 -0.98 24.69
C ALA A 56 -3.40 -2.47 25.07
N PHE A 57 -4.28 -3.31 24.50
CA PHE A 57 -4.27 -4.74 24.73
C PHE A 57 -2.97 -5.40 24.25
N LEU A 58 -2.55 -5.09 23.02
CA LEU A 58 -1.30 -5.60 22.45
C LEU A 58 -0.10 -5.17 23.30
N THR A 59 -0.04 -3.91 23.74
CA THR A 59 1.04 -3.39 24.60
C THR A 59 1.08 -4.11 25.96
N TYR A 60 -0.08 -4.33 26.58
CA TYR A 60 -0.15 -5.03 27.87
C TYR A 60 0.40 -6.46 27.78
N ARG A 61 -0.07 -7.25 26.80
CA ARG A 61 0.38 -8.63 26.61
C ARG A 61 1.84 -8.70 26.14
N ALA A 62 2.26 -7.77 25.29
CA ALA A 62 3.65 -7.69 24.85
C ALA A 62 4.62 -7.39 26.00
N ALA A 63 4.24 -6.47 26.91
CA ALA A 63 5.07 -6.15 28.08
C ALA A 63 5.28 -7.37 28.98
N LEU A 64 4.23 -8.17 29.19
CA LEU A 64 4.33 -9.42 29.94
C LEU A 64 5.28 -10.41 29.27
N ALA A 65 5.10 -10.66 27.96
CA ALA A 65 5.98 -11.55 27.20
C ALA A 65 7.45 -11.12 27.22
N ILE A 66 7.70 -9.83 27.02
CA ILE A 66 9.06 -9.29 26.99
C ILE A 66 9.70 -9.35 28.39
N SER A 67 8.92 -9.18 29.46
CA SER A 67 9.44 -9.27 30.83
C SER A 67 9.93 -10.67 31.22
N GLU A 68 9.37 -11.71 30.61
CA GLU A 68 9.77 -13.11 30.81
C GLU A 68 10.83 -13.56 29.81
N ASN A 69 11.17 -12.75 28.79
CA ASN A 69 12.14 -13.10 27.76
C ASN A 69 13.58 -12.93 28.26
N GLU A 70 14.36 -14.00 28.24
CA GLU A 70 15.79 -13.97 28.62
C GLU A 70 16.72 -13.59 27.45
N ALA A 71 16.15 -13.34 26.27
CA ALA A 71 16.87 -12.89 25.08
C ALA A 71 16.59 -11.42 24.76
N ASN A 72 17.43 -10.81 23.91
CA ASN A 72 17.17 -9.45 23.44
C ASN A 72 16.06 -9.50 22.37
N PHE A 73 14.87 -9.00 22.72
CA PHE A 73 13.72 -9.01 21.83
C PHE A 73 13.99 -8.39 20.45
N PHE A 74 14.83 -7.35 20.35
CA PHE A 74 15.05 -6.65 19.08
C PHE A 74 16.13 -7.28 18.21
N THR A 75 17.17 -7.86 18.80
CA THR A 75 18.36 -8.31 18.06
C THR A 75 18.49 -9.83 17.96
N THR A 76 17.80 -10.59 18.80
CA THR A 76 17.87 -12.05 18.78
C THR A 76 17.20 -12.60 17.52
N PHE A 77 17.85 -13.62 16.92
CA PHE A 77 17.37 -14.29 15.72
C PHE A 77 16.53 -15.53 16.03
N GLU A 78 16.72 -16.12 17.22
CA GLU A 78 15.96 -17.26 17.70
C GLU A 78 14.48 -16.90 17.94
N TRP A 79 13.58 -17.84 17.63
CA TRP A 79 12.15 -17.78 17.98
C TRP A 79 11.75 -19.05 18.73
N ASN A 80 11.96 -19.06 20.04
CA ASN A 80 11.65 -20.19 20.92
C ASN A 80 10.99 -19.72 22.25
N PRO A 81 9.77 -19.15 22.20
CA PRO A 81 9.08 -18.67 23.39
C PRO A 81 8.54 -19.78 24.29
N SER A 82 8.54 -21.03 23.83
CA SER A 82 8.16 -22.21 24.63
C SER A 82 9.37 -22.88 25.30
N GLY A 83 10.59 -22.38 25.07
CA GLY A 83 11.80 -22.89 25.68
C GLY A 83 11.87 -22.61 27.18
N VAL A 84 12.75 -23.33 27.88
CA VAL A 84 13.06 -23.10 29.30
C VAL A 84 14.56 -22.82 29.42
N PRO A 85 15.00 -21.55 29.56
CA PRO A 85 14.18 -20.33 29.59
C PRO A 85 13.65 -19.91 28.21
N PRO A 86 12.57 -19.10 28.15
CA PRO A 86 12.01 -18.62 26.88
C PRO A 86 12.94 -17.60 26.22
N LYS A 87 13.19 -17.79 24.92
CA LYS A 87 14.08 -16.93 24.12
C LYS A 87 13.45 -16.63 22.78
N PHE A 88 13.16 -15.36 22.50
CA PHE A 88 12.62 -14.97 21.20
C PHE A 88 13.02 -13.55 20.82
N GLY A 89 13.20 -13.30 19.52
CA GLY A 89 13.43 -11.97 18.99
C GLY A 89 12.76 -11.73 17.64
N ILE A 90 12.62 -10.46 17.28
CA ILE A 90 11.89 -10.01 16.08
C ILE A 90 12.80 -9.64 14.91
N ALA A 91 14.13 -9.65 15.07
CA ALA A 91 15.07 -9.16 14.05
C ALA A 91 14.82 -9.82 12.68
N VAL A 92 14.68 -11.14 12.69
CA VAL A 92 14.41 -11.95 11.49
C VAL A 92 13.05 -11.61 10.87
N LEU A 93 12.03 -11.38 11.70
CA LEU A 93 10.67 -11.05 11.26
C LEU A 93 10.59 -9.65 10.64
N VAL A 94 11.26 -8.67 11.27
CA VAL A 94 11.39 -7.31 10.74
C VAL A 94 12.09 -7.34 9.40
N PHE A 95 13.22 -8.04 9.32
CA PHE A 95 13.99 -8.17 8.09
C PHE A 95 13.14 -8.78 6.97
N GLY A 96 12.53 -9.94 7.19
CA GLY A 96 11.73 -10.60 6.17
C GLY A 96 10.51 -9.79 5.73
N THR A 97 9.78 -9.16 6.66
CA THR A 97 8.62 -8.30 6.33
C THR A 97 9.03 -7.08 5.50
N ILE A 98 10.12 -6.39 5.87
CA ILE A 98 10.58 -5.20 5.14
C ILE A 98 11.14 -5.58 3.78
N VAL A 99 12.03 -6.57 3.71
CA VAL A 99 12.70 -6.98 2.48
C VAL A 99 11.71 -7.48 1.45
N SER A 100 10.81 -8.41 1.82
CA SER A 100 9.79 -8.91 0.90
C SER A 100 8.86 -7.80 0.40
N SER A 101 8.48 -6.86 1.26
CA SER A 101 7.66 -5.70 0.87
C SER A 101 8.40 -4.75 -0.06
N VAL A 102 9.69 -4.48 0.18
CA VAL A 102 10.52 -3.63 -0.68
C VAL A 102 10.66 -4.26 -2.06
N ILE A 103 10.95 -5.56 -2.15
CA ILE A 103 11.02 -6.29 -3.43
C ILE A 103 9.67 -6.21 -4.15
N ALA A 104 8.57 -6.46 -3.42
CA ALA A 104 7.22 -6.40 -3.98
C ALA A 104 6.91 -5.02 -4.58
N MET A 105 7.26 -3.95 -3.86
CA MET A 105 7.03 -2.57 -4.29
C MET A 105 7.93 -2.17 -5.46
N ALA A 106 9.21 -2.57 -5.43
CA ALA A 106 10.17 -2.29 -6.50
C ALA A 106 9.72 -2.88 -7.84
N ILE A 107 9.05 -4.04 -7.81
CA ILE A 107 8.49 -4.70 -8.99
C ILE A 107 7.10 -4.13 -9.33
N ALA A 108 6.17 -4.13 -8.38
CA ALA A 108 4.77 -3.86 -8.66
C ALA A 108 4.51 -2.40 -9.05
N VAL A 109 5.14 -1.43 -8.39
CA VAL A 109 4.88 0.00 -8.65
C VAL A 109 5.18 0.40 -10.10
N PRO A 110 6.38 0.19 -10.66
CA PRO A 110 6.66 0.61 -12.03
C PRO A 110 5.80 -0.13 -13.05
N ILE A 111 5.56 -1.44 -12.84
CA ILE A 111 4.72 -2.24 -13.73
C ILE A 111 3.27 -1.75 -13.69
N ALA A 112 2.72 -1.55 -12.48
CA ALA A 112 1.35 -1.08 -12.30
C ALA A 112 1.12 0.32 -12.88
N VAL A 113 2.08 1.23 -12.71
CA VAL A 113 2.03 2.57 -13.33
C VAL A 113 2.09 2.46 -14.85
N GLY A 114 2.96 1.61 -15.39
CA GLY A 114 3.05 1.35 -16.83
C GLY A 114 1.75 0.80 -17.41
N ILE A 115 1.14 -0.19 -16.75
CA ILE A 115 -0.16 -0.74 -17.16
C ILE A 115 -1.26 0.32 -17.06
N ALA A 116 -1.29 1.10 -15.98
CA ALA A 116 -2.27 2.17 -15.80
C ALA A 116 -2.15 3.23 -16.90
N LEU A 117 -0.93 3.68 -17.23
CA LEU A 117 -0.69 4.62 -18.34
C LEU A 117 -1.06 4.01 -19.69
N PHE A 118 -0.73 2.74 -19.93
CA PHE A 118 -1.08 2.05 -21.16
C PHE A 118 -2.60 2.02 -21.33
N ILE A 119 -3.35 1.57 -20.33
CA ILE A 119 -4.82 1.45 -20.39
C ILE A 119 -5.49 2.82 -20.57
N THR A 120 -4.93 3.88 -19.99
CA THR A 120 -5.54 5.22 -20.00
C THR A 120 -5.21 6.02 -21.26
N HIS A 121 -3.96 5.98 -21.75
CA HIS A 121 -3.47 6.90 -22.79
C HIS A 121 -3.01 6.24 -24.08
N TYR A 122 -2.66 4.94 -24.06
CA TYR A 122 -2.16 4.25 -25.26
C TYR A 122 -3.15 3.22 -25.81
N ALA A 123 -3.93 2.57 -24.96
CA ALA A 123 -4.77 1.45 -25.35
C ALA A 123 -5.96 1.92 -26.20
N PRO A 124 -6.24 1.27 -27.34
CA PRO A 124 -7.46 1.51 -28.09
C PRO A 124 -8.66 1.11 -27.23
N ARG A 125 -9.80 1.79 -27.40
CA ARG A 125 -11.04 1.58 -26.62
C ARG A 125 -11.47 0.11 -26.52
N ARG A 126 -11.21 -0.69 -27.56
CA ARG A 126 -11.53 -2.13 -27.62
C ARG A 126 -10.66 -3.01 -26.71
N LEU A 127 -9.44 -2.59 -26.41
CA LEU A 127 -8.50 -3.33 -25.55
C LEU A 127 -8.53 -2.82 -24.10
N GLY A 128 -8.67 -1.50 -23.91
CA GLY A 128 -8.60 -0.89 -22.58
C GLY A 128 -9.66 -1.42 -21.60
N GLY A 129 -10.90 -1.63 -22.06
CA GLY A 129 -11.99 -2.16 -21.24
C GLY A 129 -11.76 -3.61 -20.78
N PRO A 130 -11.52 -4.57 -21.68
CA PRO A 130 -11.25 -5.96 -21.31
C PRO A 130 -10.02 -6.12 -20.41
N ILE A 131 -8.92 -5.42 -20.70
CA ILE A 131 -7.70 -5.49 -19.86
C ILE A 131 -7.99 -4.95 -18.45
N ALA A 132 -8.69 -3.81 -18.36
CA ALA A 132 -9.10 -3.23 -17.09
C ALA A 132 -9.94 -4.22 -16.27
N TYR A 133 -10.91 -4.88 -16.91
CA TYR A 133 -11.77 -5.87 -16.27
C TYR A 133 -10.98 -7.09 -15.75
N VAL A 134 -10.02 -7.62 -16.52
CA VAL A 134 -9.16 -8.73 -16.08
C VAL A 134 -8.35 -8.33 -14.84
N ILE A 135 -7.80 -7.12 -14.81
CA ILE A 135 -7.05 -6.62 -13.65
C ILE A 135 -7.98 -6.46 -12.44
N ASP A 136 -9.18 -5.94 -12.64
CA ASP A 136 -10.19 -5.81 -11.58
C ASP A 136 -10.59 -7.19 -11.02
N LEU A 137 -10.70 -8.21 -11.88
CA LEU A 137 -10.94 -9.60 -11.46
C LEU A 137 -9.76 -10.18 -10.67
N LEU A 138 -8.51 -9.91 -11.05
CA LEU A 138 -7.33 -10.35 -10.30
C LEU A 138 -7.34 -9.80 -8.87
N ALA A 139 -7.80 -8.56 -8.65
CA ALA A 139 -7.91 -7.99 -7.32
C ALA A 139 -8.93 -8.71 -6.41
N ALA A 140 -9.89 -9.44 -6.99
CA ALA A 140 -10.90 -10.20 -6.25
C ALA A 140 -10.44 -11.61 -5.85
N VAL A 141 -9.29 -12.08 -6.36
CA VAL A 141 -8.78 -13.42 -6.07
C VAL A 141 -8.34 -13.50 -4.60
N PRO A 142 -8.80 -14.50 -3.83
CA PRO A 142 -8.38 -14.69 -2.44
C PRO A 142 -6.86 -14.92 -2.33
N SER A 143 -6.23 -14.38 -1.28
CA SER A 143 -4.76 -14.48 -1.13
C SER A 143 -4.27 -15.93 -0.97
N ILE A 144 -5.09 -16.82 -0.40
CA ILE A 144 -4.79 -18.26 -0.29
C ILE A 144 -4.61 -18.92 -1.66
N VAL A 145 -5.35 -18.47 -2.67
CA VAL A 145 -5.25 -19.01 -4.04
C VAL A 145 -3.90 -18.60 -4.65
N TYR A 146 -3.48 -17.36 -4.45
CA TYR A 146 -2.13 -16.92 -4.81
C TYR A 146 -1.05 -17.70 -4.07
N GLY A 147 -1.22 -17.97 -2.77
CA GLY A 147 -0.29 -18.77 -1.98
C GLY A 147 -0.12 -20.19 -2.53
N LEU A 148 -1.23 -20.87 -2.81
CA LEU A 148 -1.23 -22.22 -3.37
C LEU A 148 -0.63 -22.24 -4.78
N TRP A 149 -1.02 -21.31 -5.65
CA TRP A 149 -0.43 -21.15 -6.97
C TRP A 149 1.08 -20.84 -6.87
N GLY A 150 1.47 -20.00 -5.92
CA GLY A 150 2.86 -19.67 -5.66
C GLY A 150 3.68 -20.90 -5.31
N ALA A 151 3.16 -21.75 -4.43
CA ALA A 151 3.84 -22.97 -4.00
C ALA A 151 3.90 -24.05 -5.09
N LEU A 152 2.83 -24.21 -5.87
CA LEU A 152 2.70 -25.30 -6.85
C LEU A 152 3.22 -24.93 -8.25
N VAL A 153 3.18 -23.67 -8.63
CA VAL A 153 3.51 -23.19 -9.98
C VAL A 153 4.68 -22.24 -9.96
N LEU A 154 4.62 -21.16 -9.15
CA LEU A 154 5.68 -20.14 -9.19
C LEU A 154 7.02 -20.72 -8.74
N VAL A 155 7.08 -21.35 -7.56
CA VAL A 155 8.33 -21.90 -6.99
C VAL A 155 9.04 -22.85 -7.98
N PRO A 156 8.41 -23.91 -8.54
CA PRO A 156 9.09 -24.79 -9.49
C PRO A 156 9.60 -24.11 -10.76
N ASN A 157 8.95 -23.02 -11.20
CA ASN A 157 9.30 -22.30 -12.43
C ASN A 157 10.36 -21.21 -12.22
N LEU A 158 10.76 -20.92 -10.98
CA LEU A 158 11.75 -19.89 -10.68
C LEU A 158 13.20 -20.37 -10.73
N THR A 159 13.45 -21.67 -10.76
CA THR A 159 14.82 -22.25 -10.80
C THR A 159 15.67 -21.68 -11.93
N GLY A 160 15.11 -21.53 -13.13
CA GLY A 160 15.82 -20.93 -14.27
C GLY A 160 16.16 -19.45 -14.07
N LEU A 161 15.26 -18.67 -13.45
CA LEU A 161 15.53 -17.27 -13.11
C LEU A 161 16.58 -17.15 -12.02
N TYR A 162 16.55 -18.03 -11.02
CA TYR A 162 17.50 -18.05 -9.92
C TYR A 162 18.90 -18.39 -10.42
N GLY A 163 19.04 -19.43 -11.24
CA GLY A 163 20.33 -19.76 -11.87
C GLY A 163 20.86 -18.64 -12.77
N TRP A 164 19.98 -17.94 -13.49
CA TRP A 164 20.37 -16.74 -14.25
C TRP A 164 20.87 -15.62 -13.34
N LEU A 165 20.13 -15.31 -12.27
CA LEU A 165 20.53 -14.27 -11.31
C LEU A 165 21.85 -14.62 -10.62
N ASP A 166 22.05 -15.87 -10.22
CA ASP A 166 23.28 -16.35 -9.62
C ASP A 166 24.47 -16.24 -10.60
N THR A 167 24.30 -16.69 -11.85
CA THR A 167 25.35 -16.63 -12.86
C THR A 167 25.86 -15.21 -13.13
N TYR A 168 24.95 -14.22 -13.21
CA TYR A 168 25.30 -12.86 -13.60
C TYR A 168 25.48 -11.89 -12.42
N LEU A 169 24.82 -12.15 -11.29
CA LEU A 169 24.74 -11.25 -10.14
C LEU A 169 25.09 -11.94 -8.82
N GLY A 170 25.38 -13.24 -8.81
CA GLY A 170 25.78 -14.00 -7.61
C GLY A 170 27.06 -13.47 -6.97
N TRP A 171 27.95 -12.85 -7.76
CA TRP A 171 29.16 -12.17 -7.26
C TRP A 171 28.88 -11.08 -6.21
N THR A 172 27.63 -10.57 -6.13
CA THR A 172 27.23 -9.58 -5.13
C THR A 172 27.00 -10.18 -3.74
N GLY A 173 26.89 -11.51 -3.60
CA GLY A 173 26.51 -12.22 -2.38
C GLY A 173 25.04 -12.04 -1.96
N VAL A 174 24.34 -11.05 -2.51
CA VAL A 174 22.91 -10.79 -2.24
C VAL A 174 22.00 -11.62 -3.16
N LEU A 175 22.51 -12.01 -4.33
CA LEU A 175 21.79 -12.80 -5.34
C LEU A 175 22.51 -14.11 -5.65
N GLU A 176 23.27 -14.62 -4.69
CA GLU A 176 23.87 -15.96 -4.75
C GLU A 176 22.80 -17.02 -4.50
N TRP A 177 22.82 -18.14 -5.21
CA TRP A 177 21.85 -19.22 -5.01
C TRP A 177 22.52 -20.59 -4.91
N ASN A 178 22.27 -21.27 -3.80
CA ASN A 178 22.89 -22.56 -3.48
C ASN A 178 22.12 -23.78 -4.03
N ASP A 179 21.52 -23.66 -5.22
CA ASP A 179 20.71 -24.72 -5.88
C ASP A 179 19.56 -25.31 -5.04
N GLY A 180 19.15 -24.61 -3.97
CA GLY A 180 18.04 -25.00 -3.11
C GLY A 180 16.67 -24.72 -3.75
N ALA A 181 15.59 -25.28 -3.18
CA ALA A 181 14.24 -24.92 -3.62
C ALA A 181 14.02 -23.39 -3.48
N PRO A 182 13.47 -22.68 -4.50
CA PRO A 182 13.41 -21.21 -4.54
C PRO A 182 12.26 -20.69 -3.67
N ARG A 183 12.32 -21.00 -2.38
CA ARG A 183 11.34 -20.67 -1.33
C ARG A 183 11.91 -19.59 -0.41
N SER A 184 12.34 -18.48 -0.99
CA SER A 184 13.03 -17.37 -0.32
C SER A 184 12.21 -16.09 -0.27
N LEU A 185 12.76 -15.05 0.38
CA LEU A 185 12.17 -13.72 0.43
C LEU A 185 12.01 -13.09 -0.96
N PHE A 186 12.86 -13.44 -1.92
CA PHE A 186 12.73 -12.96 -3.30
C PHE A 186 11.49 -13.56 -3.99
N THR A 187 11.27 -14.87 -3.88
CA THR A 187 10.04 -15.49 -4.41
C THR A 187 8.79 -14.92 -3.77
N VAL A 188 8.81 -14.72 -2.45
CA VAL A 188 7.71 -14.06 -1.74
C VAL A 188 7.50 -12.64 -2.27
N GLY A 189 8.57 -11.87 -2.46
CA GLY A 189 8.48 -10.53 -3.05
C GLY A 189 7.83 -10.51 -4.43
N ILE A 190 8.17 -11.46 -5.31
CA ILE A 190 7.51 -11.62 -6.62
C ILE A 190 6.03 -11.96 -6.45
N LEU A 191 5.69 -12.91 -5.59
CA LEU A 191 4.30 -13.29 -5.33
C LEU A 191 3.47 -12.11 -4.82
N LEU A 192 4.01 -11.38 -3.84
CA LEU A 192 3.39 -10.17 -3.30
C LEU A 192 3.26 -9.10 -4.37
N ALA A 193 4.25 -8.93 -5.25
CA ALA A 193 4.18 -7.97 -6.36
C ALA A 193 2.98 -8.27 -7.26
N ILE A 194 2.80 -9.53 -7.67
CA ILE A 194 1.67 -9.97 -8.50
C ILE A 194 0.34 -9.67 -7.79
N MET A 195 0.27 -9.89 -6.47
CA MET A 195 -0.94 -9.69 -5.70
C MET A 195 -1.30 -8.20 -5.50
N ILE A 196 -0.32 -7.32 -5.29
CA ILE A 196 -0.58 -5.89 -5.05
C ILE A 196 -0.66 -5.07 -6.35
N LEU A 197 -0.17 -5.61 -7.47
CA LEU A 197 -0.19 -4.97 -8.79
C LEU A 197 -1.59 -4.52 -9.21
N PRO A 198 -2.67 -5.34 -9.10
CA PRO A 198 -4.02 -4.91 -9.45
C PRO A 198 -4.50 -3.70 -8.66
N ILE A 199 -4.19 -3.67 -7.36
CA ILE A 199 -4.59 -2.59 -6.45
C ILE A 199 -3.93 -1.28 -6.89
N ILE A 200 -2.61 -1.32 -7.12
CA ILE A 200 -1.85 -0.14 -7.53
C ILE A 200 -2.30 0.33 -8.91
N THR A 201 -2.54 -0.61 -9.84
CA THR A 201 -2.94 -0.32 -11.22
C THR A 201 -4.30 0.35 -11.27
N ASN A 202 -5.28 -0.17 -10.52
CA ASN A 202 -6.66 0.32 -10.56
C ASN A 202 -6.79 1.74 -10.02
N VAL A 203 -6.14 2.00 -8.89
CA VAL A 203 -6.14 3.34 -8.29
C VAL A 203 -5.35 4.32 -9.17
N SER A 204 -4.17 3.92 -9.68
CA SER A 204 -3.37 4.78 -10.57
C SER A 204 -4.10 5.09 -11.87
N ARG A 205 -4.79 4.10 -12.45
CA ARG A 205 -5.63 4.24 -13.66
C ARG A 205 -6.73 5.27 -13.45
N GLU A 206 -7.42 5.22 -12.31
CA GLU A 206 -8.50 6.15 -12.02
C GLU A 206 -7.98 7.58 -11.87
N VAL A 207 -6.86 7.75 -11.16
CA VAL A 207 -6.21 9.05 -11.00
C VAL A 207 -5.76 9.62 -12.35
N PHE A 208 -5.15 8.80 -13.21
CA PHE A 208 -4.71 9.25 -14.53
C PHE A 208 -5.87 9.61 -15.46
N ARG A 209 -7.05 9.01 -15.31
CA ARG A 209 -8.26 9.38 -16.08
C ARG A 209 -8.84 10.73 -15.68
N GLN A 210 -8.50 11.23 -14.50
CA GLN A 210 -9.00 12.50 -13.96
C GLN A 210 -8.13 13.70 -14.36
N VAL A 211 -7.05 13.48 -15.14
CA VAL A 211 -6.20 14.56 -15.65
C VAL A 211 -7.05 15.50 -16.52
N PRO A 212 -6.96 16.83 -16.32
CA PRO A 212 -7.74 17.78 -17.12
C PRO A 212 -7.36 17.69 -18.59
N ARG A 213 -8.34 17.36 -19.44
CA ARG A 213 -8.15 17.22 -20.89
C ARG A 213 -7.57 18.48 -21.54
N MET A 214 -7.91 19.65 -21.03
CA MET A 214 -7.38 20.93 -21.52
C MET A 214 -5.85 20.99 -21.45
N HIS A 215 -5.22 20.43 -20.42
CA HIS A 215 -3.76 20.38 -20.32
C HIS A 215 -3.14 19.40 -21.32
N GLU A 216 -3.81 18.29 -21.60
CA GLU A 216 -3.35 17.30 -22.58
C GLU A 216 -3.50 17.83 -24.02
N GLU A 217 -4.66 18.39 -24.35
CA GLU A 217 -4.97 18.95 -25.66
C GLU A 217 -4.09 20.18 -25.97
N ALA A 218 -3.83 21.04 -24.98
CA ALA A 218 -2.91 22.16 -25.15
C ALA A 218 -1.47 21.71 -25.43
N ALA A 219 -0.97 20.70 -24.72
CA ALA A 219 0.36 20.15 -24.97
C ALA A 219 0.44 19.53 -26.37
N LEU A 220 -0.57 18.77 -26.80
CA LEU A 220 -0.65 18.24 -28.17
C LEU A 220 -0.70 19.35 -29.23
N ALA A 221 -1.43 20.44 -28.98
CA ALA A 221 -1.51 21.58 -29.89
C ALA A 221 -0.17 22.32 -30.06
N LEU A 222 0.70 22.26 -29.04
CA LEU A 222 2.08 22.76 -29.11
C LEU A 222 3.06 21.79 -29.80
N GLY A 223 2.56 20.69 -30.38
CA GLY A 223 3.36 19.70 -31.09
C GLY A 223 4.00 18.64 -30.19
N ALA A 224 3.60 18.54 -28.91
CA ALA A 224 4.11 17.51 -28.02
C ALA A 224 3.68 16.11 -28.46
N THR A 225 4.57 15.14 -28.33
CA THR A 225 4.28 13.72 -28.51
C THR A 225 3.46 13.18 -27.34
N ARG A 226 2.80 12.03 -27.52
CA ARG A 226 2.02 11.38 -26.46
C ARG A 226 2.83 11.12 -25.18
N TRP A 227 4.09 10.75 -25.32
CA TRP A 227 4.96 10.54 -24.17
C TRP A 227 5.30 11.84 -23.44
N GLU A 228 5.54 12.92 -24.20
CA GLU A 228 5.78 14.25 -23.62
C GLU A 228 4.54 14.74 -22.87
N VAL A 229 3.33 14.59 -23.43
CA VAL A 229 2.07 14.90 -22.74
C VAL A 229 1.96 14.12 -21.43
N ILE A 230 2.26 12.82 -21.44
CA ILE A 230 2.22 11.99 -20.22
C ILE A 230 3.23 12.49 -19.19
N ARG A 231 4.45 12.81 -19.62
CA ARG A 231 5.52 13.25 -18.72
C ARG A 231 5.26 14.62 -18.11
N MET A 232 4.65 15.54 -18.87
CA MET A 232 4.44 16.92 -18.48
C MET A 232 3.09 17.17 -17.78
N SER A 233 2.05 16.42 -18.14
CA SER A 233 0.69 16.64 -17.62
C SER A 233 0.23 15.49 -16.72
N VAL A 234 0.29 14.25 -17.19
CA VAL A 234 -0.34 13.08 -16.53
C VAL A 234 0.43 12.64 -15.29
N LEU A 235 1.74 12.41 -15.43
CA LEU A 235 2.58 11.94 -14.32
C LEU A 235 2.67 12.96 -13.17
N PRO A 236 2.83 14.28 -13.43
CA PRO A 236 2.83 15.28 -12.36
C PRO A 236 1.49 15.38 -11.64
N PHE A 237 0.38 15.40 -12.39
CA PHE A 237 -0.98 15.44 -11.81
C PHE A 237 -1.26 14.18 -10.99
N GLY A 238 -0.96 13.00 -11.55
CA GLY A 238 -1.27 11.73 -10.93
C GLY A 238 -0.31 11.28 -9.83
N ARG A 239 0.79 12.02 -9.58
CA ARG A 239 1.84 11.62 -8.63
C ARG A 239 1.30 11.32 -7.23
N SER A 240 0.42 12.19 -6.70
CA SER A 240 -0.17 11.99 -5.37
C SER A 240 -1.06 10.75 -5.32
N GLY A 241 -1.78 10.47 -6.41
CA GLY A 241 -2.61 9.29 -6.55
C GLY A 241 -1.81 7.99 -6.68
N VAL A 242 -0.72 7.99 -7.47
CA VAL A 242 0.21 6.85 -7.56
C VAL A 242 0.84 6.57 -6.20
N ILE A 243 1.30 7.60 -5.50
CA ILE A 243 1.85 7.48 -4.14
C ILE A 243 0.81 6.83 -3.21
N SER A 244 -0.44 7.29 -3.25
CA SER A 244 -1.54 6.72 -2.45
C SER A 244 -1.86 5.27 -2.83
N ALA A 245 -1.85 4.95 -4.13
CA ALA A 245 -2.05 3.61 -4.66
C ALA A 245 -0.95 2.64 -4.19
N SER A 246 0.32 3.08 -4.31
CA SER A 246 1.49 2.36 -3.83
C SER A 246 1.41 2.10 -2.31
N MET A 247 0.94 3.07 -1.53
CA MET A 247 0.77 2.91 -0.08
C MET A 247 -0.29 1.87 0.27
N LEU A 248 -1.41 1.86 -0.45
CA LEU A 248 -2.44 0.84 -0.27
C LEU A 248 -1.90 -0.56 -0.58
N GLY A 249 -1.10 -0.69 -1.64
CA GLY A 249 -0.39 -1.93 -1.98
C GLY A 249 0.62 -2.35 -0.89
N LEU A 250 1.44 -1.42 -0.40
CA LEU A 250 2.42 -1.66 0.66
C LEU A 250 1.75 -2.14 1.96
N GLY A 251 0.66 -1.50 2.38
CA GLY A 251 -0.10 -1.92 3.56
C GLY A 251 -0.60 -3.36 3.45
N ARG A 252 -1.01 -3.78 2.24
CA ARG A 252 -1.37 -5.17 1.97
C ARG A 252 -0.17 -6.11 2.00
N ALA A 253 0.96 -5.72 1.41
CA ALA A 253 2.17 -6.55 1.38
C ALA A 253 2.74 -6.80 2.79
N LEU A 254 2.80 -5.77 3.63
CA LEU A 254 3.31 -5.87 5.01
C LEU A 254 2.50 -6.84 5.87
N GLY A 255 1.19 -6.92 5.64
CA GLY A 255 0.26 -7.77 6.39
C GLY A 255 -0.05 -9.11 5.73
N GLU A 256 0.56 -9.44 4.59
CA GLU A 256 0.20 -10.66 3.87
C GLU A 256 0.60 -11.90 4.67
N THR A 257 -0.39 -12.74 4.95
CA THR A 257 -0.30 -13.80 5.95
C THR A 257 -0.20 -15.16 5.28
N MET A 258 -1.23 -15.52 4.51
CA MET A 258 -1.42 -16.88 4.04
C MET A 258 -0.63 -17.17 2.77
N ALA A 259 -0.53 -16.19 1.86
CA ALA A 259 0.26 -16.38 0.66
C ALA A 259 1.74 -16.59 1.00
N VAL A 260 2.26 -15.82 1.96
CA VAL A 260 3.63 -15.95 2.44
C VAL A 260 3.85 -17.29 3.14
N ALA A 261 2.94 -17.69 4.04
CA ALA A 261 3.06 -18.94 4.79
C ALA A 261 3.11 -20.21 3.94
N MET A 262 2.54 -20.20 2.73
CA MET A 262 2.57 -21.35 1.82
C MET A 262 3.86 -21.46 0.99
N VAL A 263 4.53 -20.32 0.77
CA VAL A 263 5.63 -20.20 -0.19
C VAL A 263 6.98 -20.07 0.49
N LEU A 264 7.07 -19.20 1.50
CA LEU A 264 8.31 -18.99 2.25
C LEU A 264 8.66 -20.25 3.04
N SER A 265 9.90 -20.70 2.95
CA SER A 265 10.44 -21.66 3.91
C SER A 265 10.98 -20.88 5.10
N PRO A 266 10.31 -20.87 6.27
CA PRO A 266 10.76 -20.07 7.40
C PRO A 266 12.10 -20.60 7.93
N SER A 267 13.07 -19.70 8.08
CA SER A 267 14.31 -19.96 8.80
C SER A 267 14.55 -18.86 9.84
N LEU A 268 15.28 -19.20 10.90
CA LEU A 268 15.63 -18.27 11.97
C LEU A 268 16.96 -17.55 11.70
N ASP A 269 17.46 -17.63 10.47
CA ASP A 269 18.73 -17.01 10.07
C ASP A 269 18.46 -15.86 9.10
N ILE A 270 19.23 -14.79 9.26
CA ILE A 270 19.29 -13.71 8.28
C ILE A 270 20.42 -14.04 7.31
N ASN A 271 20.03 -14.55 6.14
CA ASN A 271 20.97 -14.77 5.04
C ASN A 271 21.17 -13.46 4.26
N ALA A 272 22.42 -13.21 3.85
CA ALA A 272 22.74 -12.09 2.97
C ALA A 272 22.11 -12.27 1.58
N SER A 273 22.04 -13.52 1.11
CA SER A 273 21.34 -13.87 -0.12
C SER A 273 19.82 -13.79 0.05
N LEU A 274 19.17 -13.12 -0.90
CA LEU A 274 17.72 -13.04 -1.04
C LEU A 274 17.14 -14.25 -1.81
N LEU A 275 17.98 -15.00 -2.51
CA LEU A 275 17.58 -16.19 -3.28
C LEU A 275 17.60 -17.44 -2.42
N ASP A 276 18.44 -17.51 -1.40
CA ASP A 276 18.42 -18.65 -0.51
C ASP A 276 17.27 -18.59 0.52
N PRO A 277 16.78 -19.76 0.98
CA PRO A 277 15.83 -19.82 2.09
C PRO A 277 16.36 -19.04 3.29
N GLY A 278 15.60 -18.07 3.75
CA GLY A 278 16.08 -17.08 4.70
C GLY A 278 14.93 -16.30 5.33
N GLY A 279 14.88 -16.29 6.65
CA GLY A 279 14.02 -15.43 7.44
C GLY A 279 12.56 -15.85 7.58
N GLY A 280 11.74 -14.90 8.03
CA GLY A 280 10.31 -15.07 8.28
C GLY A 280 9.61 -13.71 8.28
N THR A 281 8.28 -13.69 8.17
CA THR A 281 7.52 -12.43 8.29
C THR A 281 6.64 -12.46 9.53
N PHE A 282 6.32 -11.29 10.06
CA PHE A 282 5.43 -11.18 11.23
C PHE A 282 4.11 -11.94 11.03
N ALA A 283 3.43 -11.67 9.91
CA ALA A 283 2.13 -12.26 9.62
C ALA A 283 2.21 -13.79 9.46
N GLN A 284 3.20 -14.30 8.71
CA GLN A 284 3.44 -15.73 8.52
C GLN A 284 3.79 -16.43 9.84
N ASN A 285 4.63 -15.81 10.68
CA ASN A 285 5.00 -16.36 11.97
C ASN A 285 3.79 -16.47 12.91
N ILE A 286 2.96 -15.41 12.98
CA ILE A 286 1.71 -15.42 13.74
C ILE A 286 0.81 -16.56 13.26
N ALA A 287 0.50 -16.63 11.97
CA ALA A 287 -0.44 -17.63 11.45
C ALA A 287 0.06 -19.08 11.59
N SER A 288 1.35 -19.33 11.38
CA SER A 288 1.90 -20.69 11.45
C SER A 288 2.12 -21.20 12.87
N LYS A 289 2.29 -20.32 13.86
CA LYS A 289 2.62 -20.72 15.24
C LYS A 289 1.48 -20.54 16.24
N PHE A 290 0.46 -19.75 15.93
CA PHE A 290 -0.59 -19.39 16.92
C PHE A 290 -1.33 -20.60 17.49
N ASN A 291 -1.71 -21.56 16.65
CA ASN A 291 -2.48 -22.74 17.08
C ASN A 291 -1.64 -23.72 17.92
N GLU A 292 -0.32 -23.74 17.73
CA GLU A 292 0.61 -24.63 18.43
C GLU A 292 1.25 -23.96 19.66
N ALA A 293 0.96 -22.67 19.88
CA ALA A 293 1.61 -21.88 20.90
C ALA A 293 1.07 -22.16 22.32
N THR A 294 2.01 -22.31 23.25
CA THR A 294 1.78 -22.25 24.71
C THR A 294 1.25 -20.87 25.11
N PRO A 295 0.72 -20.67 26.34
CA PRO A 295 0.28 -19.36 26.80
C PRO A 295 1.35 -18.27 26.62
N MET A 296 2.59 -18.57 27.00
CA MET A 296 3.75 -17.69 26.79
C MET A 296 4.05 -17.47 25.29
N GLY A 297 4.00 -18.53 24.49
CA GLY A 297 4.14 -18.44 23.03
C GLY A 297 3.11 -17.52 22.38
N ARG A 298 1.85 -17.53 22.84
CA ARG A 298 0.81 -16.62 22.32
C ARG A 298 1.12 -15.17 22.68
N ASP A 299 1.65 -14.92 23.87
CA ASP A 299 2.04 -13.57 24.29
C ASP A 299 3.24 -13.04 23.51
N ALA A 300 4.21 -13.92 23.21
CA ALA A 300 5.30 -13.60 22.29
C ALA A 300 4.80 -13.29 20.86
N LEU A 301 3.84 -14.07 20.34
CA LEU A 301 3.23 -13.79 19.02
C LEU A 301 2.45 -12.47 19.04
N ILE A 302 1.73 -12.16 20.11
CA ILE A 302 1.06 -10.87 20.31
C ILE A 302 2.08 -9.72 20.36
N ALA A 303 3.23 -9.91 21.01
CA ALA A 303 4.32 -8.94 21.01
C ALA A 303 4.85 -8.67 19.59
N SER A 304 4.99 -9.71 18.75
CA SER A 304 5.34 -9.53 17.34
C SER A 304 4.25 -8.80 16.55
N GLY A 305 2.96 -9.04 16.87
CA GLY A 305 1.82 -8.35 16.28
C GLY A 305 1.77 -6.86 16.63
N LEU A 306 2.15 -6.48 17.86
CA LEU A 306 2.32 -5.09 18.25
C LEU A 306 3.38 -4.39 17.39
N VAL A 307 4.50 -5.05 17.13
CA VAL A 307 5.58 -4.49 16.31
C VAL A 307 5.10 -4.30 14.87
N LEU A 308 4.43 -5.30 14.29
CA LEU A 308 3.81 -5.16 12.97
C LEU A 308 2.83 -3.99 12.94
N PHE A 309 1.96 -3.86 13.95
CA PHE A 309 1.01 -2.75 14.07
C PHE A 309 1.72 -1.39 14.10
N VAL A 310 2.80 -1.25 14.89
CA VAL A 310 3.62 -0.03 14.96
C VAL A 310 4.28 0.26 13.61
N ILE A 311 4.88 -0.73 12.95
CA ILE A 311 5.49 -0.58 11.63
C ILE A 311 4.44 -0.11 10.62
N THR A 312 3.27 -0.75 10.58
CA THR A 312 2.17 -0.36 9.70
C THR A 312 1.71 1.08 9.97
N LEU A 313 1.60 1.48 11.24
CA LEU A 313 1.21 2.85 11.60
C LEU A 313 2.28 3.87 11.19
N LEU A 314 3.56 3.58 11.43
CA LEU A 314 4.67 4.44 11.03
C LEU A 314 4.73 4.61 9.51
N VAL A 315 4.65 3.50 8.77
CA VAL A 315 4.66 3.52 7.30
C VAL A 315 3.48 4.32 6.77
N ASN A 316 2.26 4.05 7.24
CA ASN A 316 1.04 4.76 6.80
C ASN A 316 1.03 6.24 7.23
N GLY A 317 1.61 6.56 8.38
CA GLY A 317 1.76 7.93 8.87
C GLY A 317 2.77 8.74 8.05
N ALA A 318 3.97 8.20 7.85
CA ALA A 318 5.01 8.81 7.02
C ALA A 318 4.51 9.03 5.58
N ALA A 319 3.82 8.03 5.06
CA ALA A 319 3.11 8.08 3.79
C ALA A 319 2.16 9.29 3.67
N ARG A 320 1.26 9.44 4.64
CA ARG A 320 0.30 10.53 4.68
C ARG A 320 0.97 11.90 4.83
N LEU A 321 2.05 11.99 5.60
CA LEU A 321 2.86 13.21 5.73
C LEU A 321 3.49 13.63 4.39
N ILE A 322 4.03 12.67 3.63
CA ILE A 322 4.60 12.94 2.30
C ILE A 322 3.55 13.48 1.33
N ILE A 323 2.33 12.92 1.35
CA ILE A 323 1.23 13.40 0.50
C ILE A 323 0.75 14.79 0.95
N ALA A 324 0.56 14.99 2.25
CA ALA A 324 0.05 16.25 2.80
C ALA A 324 0.94 17.43 2.44
N ARG A 325 2.27 17.28 2.55
CA ARG A 325 3.24 18.30 2.14
C ARG A 325 3.17 18.66 0.65
N ARG A 326 2.70 17.77 -0.22
CA ARG A 326 2.58 18.04 -1.67
C ARG A 326 1.24 18.63 -2.07
N LYS A 327 0.21 18.51 -1.22
CA LYS A 327 -1.09 19.17 -1.45
C LYS A 327 -0.96 20.70 -1.45
N GLU A 328 0.03 21.24 -0.74
CA GLU A 328 0.39 22.67 -0.78
C GLU A 328 1.05 23.11 -2.10
N TYR A 329 1.57 22.18 -2.92
CA TYR A 329 2.25 22.48 -4.20
C TYR A 329 1.43 22.11 -5.44
N SER A 330 0.35 21.33 -5.30
CA SER A 330 -0.58 21.06 -6.38
C SER A 330 -1.63 22.17 -6.35
N GLY A 331 -1.52 23.13 -7.28
CA GLY A 331 -2.32 24.35 -7.38
C GLY A 331 -3.82 24.15 -7.62
N ALA A 332 -4.47 23.22 -6.94
CA ALA A 332 -5.92 23.04 -6.92
C ALA A 332 -6.65 24.14 -6.12
N ASN A 333 -5.91 25.10 -5.56
CA ASN A 333 -6.43 26.32 -4.91
C ASN A 333 -6.07 27.61 -5.69
N ALA A 334 -5.69 27.51 -6.97
CA ALA A 334 -5.49 28.65 -7.86
C ALA A 334 -6.55 28.65 -8.95
#